data_AF-A0A9W7YL37-F1
#
_entry.id   AF-A0A9W7YL37-F1
#
_cell.length_a   1.000
_cell.length_b   1.000
_cell.length_c   1.000
_cell.angle_alpha   90.00
_cell.angle_beta   90.00
_cell.angle_gamma   90.00
#
_symmetry.space_group_name_H-M   'P 1'
#
loop_
_entity.id
_entity.type
_entity.pdbx_description
1 polymer ?
#
loop_
_entity_poly.entity_id
_entity_poly.type
_entity_poly.pdbx_seq_one_letter_code
_entity_poly.pdbx_strand_id
1 'polypeptide(L)'
;LPTSNITGLLPLGPSIKGLRTEQPLHNDLDRVVCMGGAWYWFPSSYWLPRGYHLQFVRELGGVDGHLPGDFVPAKASGSVQKSTSVERPDFNARNEWEPSHAIELSQCDYAVDIEYPMREEPGLARSSEWQQVGMCHSVLDPANTSVLARMVYVPHVLAWMAGQRQEWGQMCVYERRNPIA
;
A
#
# COMPACT_ATOMS: atom_id res chain seq x y z
N LEU A 1 -24.12 14.95 -2.12
CA LEU A 1 -24.23 14.28 -3.44
C LEU A 1 -23.46 15.12 -4.46
N PRO A 2 -22.26 14.71 -4.90
CA PRO A 2 -21.69 15.24 -6.12
C PRO A 2 -21.79 14.18 -7.23
N THR A 3 -22.44 14.59 -8.31
CA THR A 3 -22.56 13.89 -9.58
C THR A 3 -21.26 14.08 -10.38
N SER A 4 -20.58 13.00 -10.75
CA SER A 4 -19.54 13.03 -11.78
C SER A 4 -20.03 12.28 -13.02
N ASN A 5 -20.31 13.04 -14.08
CA ASN A 5 -20.42 12.54 -15.46
C ASN A 5 -19.10 11.87 -15.85
N ILE A 6 -19.12 10.57 -16.14
CA ILE A 6 -17.95 9.83 -16.64
C ILE A 6 -18.18 9.55 -18.12
N THR A 7 -17.63 10.43 -18.97
CA THR A 7 -17.29 10.10 -20.36
C THR A 7 -16.26 8.97 -20.33
N GLY A 8 -16.50 7.91 -21.11
CA GLY A 8 -15.78 6.63 -21.11
C GLY A 8 -14.30 6.69 -21.54
N LEU A 9 -13.48 7.37 -20.77
CA LEU A 9 -12.04 7.15 -20.68
C LEU A 9 -11.80 6.43 -19.35
N LEU A 10 -11.25 5.22 -19.41
CA LEU A 10 -10.72 4.55 -18.22
C LEU A 10 -9.80 5.56 -17.51
N PRO A 11 -10.03 5.90 -16.22
CA PRO A 11 -9.15 6.82 -15.51
C PRO A 11 -7.74 6.24 -15.58
N LEU A 12 -6.81 6.98 -16.20
CA LEU A 12 -5.40 6.64 -16.31
C LEU A 12 -4.78 6.60 -14.91
N GLY A 13 -5.01 5.51 -14.19
CA GLY A 13 -4.67 5.39 -12.77
C GLY A 13 -5.37 6.45 -11.89
N PRO A 14 -5.44 6.28 -10.57
CA PRO A 14 -5.58 7.46 -9.73
C PRO A 14 -4.35 8.34 -9.92
N SER A 15 -4.58 9.66 -9.86
CA SER A 15 -3.51 10.62 -9.59
C SER A 15 -2.66 10.08 -8.44
N ILE A 16 -1.35 9.95 -8.64
CA ILE A 16 -0.44 9.46 -7.60
C ILE A 16 -0.69 10.30 -6.35
N LYS A 17 -1.25 9.67 -5.32
CA LYS A 17 -1.65 10.36 -4.09
C LYS A 17 -0.38 10.72 -3.35
N GLY A 18 -0.16 12.01 -3.14
CA GLY A 18 0.84 12.47 -2.19
C GLY A 18 0.31 12.21 -0.78
N LEU A 19 1.16 11.70 0.10
CA LEU A 19 0.99 11.82 1.55
C LEU A 19 1.08 13.32 1.89
N ARG A 20 -0.03 14.06 1.69
CA ARG A 20 -0.05 15.51 1.80
C ARG A 20 -0.56 15.89 3.18
N THR A 21 0.34 15.95 4.15
CA THR A 21 0.19 16.79 5.34
C THR A 21 0.88 18.12 5.03
N GLU A 22 0.18 19.23 5.21
CA GLU A 22 0.70 20.58 4.99
C GLU A 22 1.77 20.93 6.03
N GLN A 23 2.96 20.35 5.94
CA GLN A 23 4.12 20.73 6.75
C GLN A 23 5.26 21.24 5.85
N PRO A 24 5.99 22.27 6.30
CA PRO A 24 6.98 22.93 5.47
C PRO A 24 8.07 21.94 5.05
N LEU A 25 8.53 22.10 3.81
CA LEU A 25 9.57 21.35 3.10
C LEU A 25 10.97 21.42 3.74
N HIS A 26 11.07 21.64 5.06
CA HIS A 26 12.29 22.10 5.72
C HIS A 26 12.64 21.42 7.04
N ASN A 27 11.95 20.35 7.44
CA ASN A 27 12.47 19.48 8.49
C ASN A 27 13.02 18.20 7.86
N ASP A 28 14.33 18.01 8.05
CA ASP A 28 15.17 16.87 7.66
C ASP A 28 14.79 15.60 8.46
N LEU A 29 13.49 15.28 8.50
CA LEU A 29 12.97 14.14 9.25
C LEU A 29 13.01 12.91 8.34
N ASP A 30 13.78 11.92 8.77
CA ASP A 30 13.79 10.59 8.15
C ASP A 30 12.57 9.82 8.67
N ARG A 31 11.57 9.63 7.79
CA ARG A 31 10.27 9.04 8.13
C ARG A 31 10.07 7.73 7.38
N VAL A 32 9.60 6.72 8.11
CA VAL A 32 9.41 5.37 7.59
C VAL A 32 7.94 5.16 7.21
N VAL A 33 7.69 4.82 5.95
CA VAL A 33 6.38 4.43 5.44
C VAL A 33 6.37 2.92 5.20
N CYS A 34 5.47 2.20 5.85
CA CYS A 34 5.45 0.74 5.79
C CYS A 34 4.30 0.18 4.96
N MET A 35 4.55 -0.94 4.29
CA MET A 35 3.54 -1.72 3.58
C MET A 35 3.75 -3.21 3.81
N GLY A 36 2.67 -3.95 3.98
CA GLY A 36 2.66 -5.41 3.83
C GLY A 36 1.93 -5.77 2.56
N GLY A 37 0.87 -6.56 2.66
CA GLY A 37 0.17 -7.17 1.53
C GLY A 37 -0.34 -6.17 0.50
N ALA A 38 -0.53 -4.90 0.88
CA ALA A 38 -0.89 -3.81 0.00
C ALA A 38 0.14 -3.54 -1.12
N TRP A 39 1.40 -3.97 -0.99
CA TRP A 39 2.49 -3.56 -1.87
C TRP A 39 2.25 -3.88 -3.36
N TYR A 40 1.57 -5.00 -3.67
CA TYR A 40 1.29 -5.44 -5.05
C TYR A 40 -0.12 -5.10 -5.54
N TRP A 41 -0.97 -4.47 -4.71
CA TRP A 41 -2.34 -4.13 -5.06
C TRP A 41 -2.47 -2.71 -5.59
N PHE A 42 -2.93 -2.55 -6.82
CA PHE A 42 -3.40 -1.23 -7.26
C PHE A 42 -4.59 -0.75 -6.40
N PRO A 43 -4.67 0.53 -5.99
CA PRO A 43 -3.82 1.66 -6.40
C PRO A 43 -2.64 2.03 -5.47
N SER A 44 -1.81 1.08 -5.03
CA SER A 44 -0.69 1.29 -4.08
C SER A 44 0.53 2.06 -4.64
N SER A 45 0.37 2.91 -5.65
CA SER A 45 1.46 3.74 -6.17
C SER A 45 1.42 5.14 -5.55
N TYR A 46 2.44 5.48 -4.75
CA TYR A 46 2.52 6.74 -4.00
C TYR A 46 3.83 7.49 -4.31
N TRP A 47 3.77 8.82 -4.38
CA TRP A 47 4.96 9.67 -4.33
C TRP A 47 5.24 9.97 -2.87
N LEU A 48 6.39 9.52 -2.39
CA LEU A 48 6.84 9.86 -1.05
C LEU A 48 7.46 11.28 -1.05
N PRO A 49 7.14 12.12 -0.05
CA PRO A 49 7.85 13.38 0.15
C PRO A 49 9.35 13.16 0.36
N ARG A 50 10.15 14.22 0.22
CA ARG A 50 11.57 14.14 0.59
C ARG A 50 11.72 13.80 2.08
N GLY A 51 12.67 12.93 2.41
CA GLY A 51 12.90 12.44 3.77
C GLY A 51 12.03 11.24 4.15
N TYR A 52 11.10 10.82 3.30
CA TYR A 52 10.29 9.63 3.52
C TYR A 52 10.87 8.46 2.73
N HIS A 53 10.95 7.30 3.35
CA HIS A 53 11.42 6.08 2.70
C HIS A 53 10.44 4.93 2.96
N LEU A 54 10.33 4.04 1.96
CA LEU A 54 9.44 2.88 2.00
C LEU A 54 10.16 1.72 2.68
N GLN A 55 9.46 1.00 3.55
CA GLN A 55 9.90 -0.27 4.11
C GLN A 55 8.77 -1.29 4.08
N PHE A 56 9.11 -2.57 4.17
CA PHE A 56 8.12 -3.64 4.24
C PHE A 56 8.00 -4.20 5.65
N VAL A 57 6.81 -4.72 5.99
CA VAL A 57 6.52 -5.28 7.31
C VAL A 57 5.69 -6.55 7.17
N ARG A 58 6.00 -7.57 7.97
CA ARG A 58 5.35 -8.88 7.90
C ARG A 58 3.99 -8.89 8.58
N GLU A 59 3.83 -8.05 9.59
CA GLU A 59 2.66 -7.91 10.44
C GLU A 59 1.42 -7.43 9.67
N LEU A 60 1.60 -6.74 8.54
CA LEU A 60 0.53 -6.32 7.64
C LEU A 60 0.17 -7.38 6.57
N GLY A 61 0.63 -8.62 6.75
CA GLY A 61 0.27 -9.77 5.92
C GLY A 61 0.78 -9.71 4.48
N GLY A 62 0.47 -10.74 3.67
CA GLY A 62 0.71 -10.73 2.22
C GLY A 62 2.17 -10.63 1.76
N VAL A 63 3.13 -10.91 2.64
CA VAL A 63 4.58 -10.85 2.37
C VAL A 63 5.29 -12.16 2.69
N ASP A 64 4.80 -13.26 2.12
CA ASP A 64 5.42 -14.60 2.30
C ASP A 64 6.45 -14.93 1.20
N GLY A 65 6.52 -14.12 0.15
CA GLY A 65 7.48 -14.25 -0.94
C GLY A 65 8.69 -13.34 -0.78
N HIS A 66 9.54 -13.34 -1.80
CA HIS A 66 10.68 -12.44 -1.85
C HIS A 66 10.21 -11.00 -2.14
N LEU A 67 10.70 -10.04 -1.35
CA LEU A 67 10.34 -8.63 -1.47
C LEU A 67 11.38 -7.85 -2.26
N PRO A 68 11.01 -6.71 -2.86
CA PRO A 68 11.99 -5.73 -3.32
C PRO A 68 12.91 -5.30 -2.17
N GLY A 69 14.18 -5.08 -2.47
CA GLY A 69 15.17 -4.56 -1.52
C GLY A 69 15.57 -3.12 -1.84
N ASP A 70 16.21 -2.46 -0.88
CA ASP A 70 16.70 -1.09 -1.06
C ASP A 70 17.93 -1.01 -1.98
N PHE A 71 17.99 0.06 -2.76
CA PHE A 71 19.18 0.39 -3.52
C PHE A 71 20.29 0.88 -2.60
N VAL A 72 21.54 0.50 -2.90
CA VAL A 72 22.70 1.07 -2.21
C VAL A 72 22.78 2.56 -2.51
N PRO A 73 22.77 3.47 -1.52
CA PRO A 73 22.72 4.91 -1.76
C PRO A 73 23.79 5.37 -2.76
N ALA A 74 23.42 6.23 -3.72
CA ALA A 74 24.33 6.68 -4.78
C ALA A 74 25.61 7.35 -4.24
N LYS A 75 25.53 7.99 -3.07
CA LYS A 75 26.71 8.55 -2.36
C LYS A 75 27.69 7.47 -1.91
N ALA A 76 27.20 6.30 -1.50
CA ALA A 76 28.01 5.17 -1.06
C ALA A 76 28.58 4.37 -2.25
N SER A 77 27.82 4.22 -3.33
CA SER A 77 28.24 3.49 -4.55
C SER A 77 28.99 4.36 -5.57
N GLY A 78 29.00 5.69 -5.39
CA GLY A 78 29.67 6.68 -6.22
C GLY A 78 28.92 7.14 -7.47
N SER A 79 27.82 6.48 -7.86
CA SER A 79 26.94 6.90 -8.96
C SER A 79 25.58 6.21 -8.90
N VAL A 80 24.56 6.76 -9.55
CA VAL A 80 23.23 6.14 -9.66
C VAL A 80 23.30 4.82 -10.44
N GLN A 81 24.10 4.77 -11.50
CA GLN A 81 24.27 3.56 -12.32
C GLN A 81 24.83 2.41 -11.49
N LYS A 82 25.86 2.68 -10.67
CA LYS A 82 26.41 1.68 -9.75
C LYS A 82 25.39 1.30 -8.68
N SER A 83 24.68 2.26 -8.10
CA SER A 83 23.60 2.04 -7.12
C SER A 83 22.55 1.04 -7.61
N THR A 84 22.12 1.15 -8.87
CA THR A 84 21.11 0.27 -9.48
C THR A 84 21.65 -1.05 -10.04
N SER A 85 22.96 -1.28 -9.96
CA SER A 85 23.62 -2.48 -10.51
C SER A 85 24.43 -3.25 -9.48
N VAL A 86 24.30 -2.91 -8.19
CA VAL A 86 24.92 -3.68 -7.10
C VAL A 86 24.20 -5.01 -6.97
N GLU A 87 24.93 -6.11 -7.12
CA GLU A 87 24.46 -7.44 -6.77
C GLU A 87 24.42 -7.57 -5.24
N ARG A 88 23.28 -7.98 -4.69
CA ARG A 88 23.12 -8.21 -3.25
C ARG A 88 22.91 -9.71 -2.98
N PRO A 89 23.51 -10.25 -1.91
CA PRO A 89 23.47 -11.68 -1.62
C PRO A 89 22.13 -12.15 -1.05
N ASP A 90 21.24 -11.22 -0.67
CA ASP A 90 19.95 -11.49 -0.05
C ASP A 90 18.81 -11.65 -1.07
N PHE A 91 19.11 -11.71 -2.37
CA PHE A 91 18.13 -12.13 -3.38
C PHE A 91 18.26 -13.62 -3.68
N ASN A 92 17.14 -14.35 -3.57
CA ASN A 92 17.09 -15.78 -3.88
C ASN A 92 16.26 -16.07 -5.15
N ALA A 93 16.65 -17.10 -5.90
CA ALA A 93 16.00 -17.48 -7.16
C ALA A 93 14.68 -18.27 -6.98
N ARG A 94 14.25 -18.52 -5.73
CA ARG A 94 13.08 -19.35 -5.40
C ARG A 94 11.87 -18.53 -4.95
N ASN A 95 11.99 -17.20 -4.93
CA ASN A 95 10.98 -16.30 -4.38
C ASN A 95 10.63 -16.63 -2.91
N GLU A 96 11.60 -17.14 -2.16
CA GLU A 96 11.46 -17.46 -0.74
C GLU A 96 11.57 -16.18 0.10
N TRP A 97 10.87 -16.16 1.24
CA TRP A 97 10.93 -15.06 2.21
C TRP A 97 12.37 -14.75 2.62
N GLU A 98 12.74 -13.48 2.55
CA GLU A 98 14.02 -12.95 3.02
C GLU A 98 13.77 -11.93 4.14
N PRO A 99 14.13 -12.24 5.40
CA PRO A 99 13.91 -11.34 6.52
C PRO A 99 14.61 -9.97 6.41
N SER A 100 15.74 -9.86 5.70
CA SER A 100 16.48 -8.59 5.59
C SER A 100 15.71 -7.48 4.86
N HIS A 101 14.66 -7.82 4.11
CA HIS A 101 13.85 -6.89 3.33
C HIS A 101 12.63 -6.36 4.08
N ALA A 102 12.48 -6.71 5.36
CA ALA A 102 11.39 -6.22 6.19
C ALA A 102 11.89 -5.78 7.56
N ILE A 103 11.18 -4.81 8.11
CA ILE A 103 11.36 -4.29 9.45
C ILE A 103 10.17 -4.65 10.33
N GLU A 104 10.24 -4.28 11.60
CA GLU A 104 9.09 -4.38 12.50
C GLU A 104 8.12 -3.21 12.28
N LEU A 105 6.82 -3.47 12.38
CA LEU A 105 5.78 -2.43 12.30
C LEU A 105 5.96 -1.34 13.35
N SER A 106 6.62 -1.66 14.46
CA SER A 106 7.00 -0.74 15.55
C SER A 106 8.04 0.31 15.15
N GLN A 107 8.66 0.19 13.98
CA GLN A 107 9.65 1.15 13.46
C GLN A 107 9.05 2.12 12.45
N CYS A 108 7.76 1.95 12.14
CA CYS A 108 7.06 2.72 11.12
C CYS A 108 6.39 3.98 11.70
N ASP A 109 6.52 5.11 10.99
CA ASP A 109 5.76 6.33 11.28
C ASP A 109 4.39 6.31 10.60
N TYR A 110 4.37 5.82 9.36
CA TYR A 110 3.18 5.69 8.52
C TYR A 110 3.06 4.27 8.02
N ALA A 111 1.84 3.85 7.71
CA ALA A 111 1.58 2.56 7.09
C ALA A 111 0.44 2.64 6.07
N VAL A 112 0.53 1.83 5.02
CA VAL A 112 -0.57 1.62 4.07
C VAL A 112 -1.06 0.20 4.23
N ASP A 113 -2.36 0.08 4.55
CA ASP A 113 -3.01 -1.19 4.81
C ASP A 113 -4.35 -1.28 4.08
N ILE A 114 -4.76 -2.50 3.74
CA ILE A 114 -6.03 -2.81 3.08
C ILE A 114 -6.93 -3.54 4.05
N GLU A 115 -8.05 -2.92 4.38
CA GLU A 115 -9.05 -3.53 5.24
C GLU A 115 -10.23 -4.07 4.43
N TYR A 116 -10.54 -5.34 4.66
CA TYR A 116 -11.74 -5.97 4.12
C TYR A 116 -12.74 -6.20 5.26
N PRO A 117 -13.92 -5.54 5.25
CA PRO A 117 -14.91 -5.65 6.33
C PRO A 117 -15.39 -7.08 6.61
N MET A 118 -15.39 -7.93 5.57
CA MET A 118 -15.84 -9.31 5.65
C MET A 118 -14.74 -10.30 6.06
N ARG A 119 -13.51 -9.82 6.29
CA ARG A 119 -12.39 -10.65 6.73
C ARG A 119 -12.10 -10.41 8.22
N GLU A 120 -11.73 -11.48 8.90
CA GLU A 120 -11.35 -11.46 10.32
C GLU A 120 -9.90 -11.02 10.55
N GLU A 121 -9.15 -10.72 9.48
CA GLU A 121 -7.75 -10.30 9.58
C GLU A 121 -7.61 -9.00 10.40
N PRO A 122 -6.67 -8.93 11.36
CA PRO A 122 -6.45 -7.74 12.15
C PRO A 122 -5.77 -6.66 11.29
N GLY A 123 -6.55 -5.66 10.87
CA GLY A 123 -6.05 -4.48 10.17
C GLY A 123 -5.74 -3.31 11.09
N LEU A 124 -5.05 -2.30 10.57
CA LEU A 124 -4.62 -1.12 11.33
C LEU A 124 -5.77 -0.26 11.87
N ALA A 125 -6.95 -0.22 11.26
CA ALA A 125 -8.07 0.58 11.75
C ALA A 125 -8.67 0.05 13.06
N ARG A 126 -8.44 -1.22 13.38
CA ARG A 126 -8.82 -1.81 14.68
C ARG A 126 -7.76 -1.57 15.76
N SER A 127 -6.57 -1.09 15.39
CA SER A 127 -5.51 -0.80 16.35
C SER A 127 -5.73 0.55 17.03
N SER A 128 -5.47 0.59 18.34
CA SER A 128 -5.46 1.84 19.11
C SER A 128 -4.19 2.67 18.89
N GLU A 129 -3.12 2.07 18.38
CA GLU A 129 -1.84 2.73 18.14
C GLU A 129 -1.79 3.49 16.82
N TRP A 130 -2.74 3.24 15.92
CA TRP A 130 -2.76 3.81 14.60
C TRP A 130 -3.97 4.74 14.45
N GLN A 131 -3.79 5.78 13.66
CA GLN A 131 -4.86 6.68 13.28
C GLN A 131 -4.90 6.75 11.76
N GLN A 132 -6.08 6.53 11.19
CA GLN A 132 -6.29 6.72 9.77
C GLN A 132 -6.08 8.20 9.42
N VAL A 133 -5.09 8.50 8.58
CA VAL A 133 -4.79 9.86 8.12
C VAL A 133 -4.67 9.86 6.60
N GLY A 134 -5.49 10.66 5.94
CA GLY A 134 -5.45 10.79 4.48
C GLY A 134 -6.55 10.02 3.75
N MET A 135 -6.30 9.76 2.46
CA MET A 135 -7.34 9.37 1.50
C MET A 135 -7.42 7.86 1.29
N CYS A 136 -8.55 7.26 1.59
CA CYS A 136 -8.80 5.86 1.25
C CYS A 136 -9.20 5.65 -0.22
N HIS A 137 -9.09 4.41 -0.67
CA HIS A 137 -9.60 3.94 -1.95
C HIS A 137 -10.28 2.58 -1.79
N SER A 138 -11.40 2.39 -2.49
CA SER A 138 -12.04 1.09 -2.57
C SER A 138 -11.17 0.12 -3.35
N VAL A 139 -10.96 -1.07 -2.79
CA VAL A 139 -10.25 -2.19 -3.41
C VAL A 139 -11.20 -3.39 -3.42
N LEU A 140 -11.28 -4.09 -4.55
CA LEU A 140 -12.18 -5.24 -4.69
C LEU A 140 -11.69 -6.39 -3.81
N ASP A 141 -12.57 -7.04 -3.05
CA ASP A 141 -12.25 -8.23 -2.27
C ASP A 141 -12.31 -9.48 -3.17
N PRO A 142 -11.17 -10.06 -3.59
CA PRO A 142 -11.18 -11.23 -4.46
C PRO A 142 -11.67 -12.51 -3.76
N ALA A 143 -11.61 -12.59 -2.43
CA ALA A 143 -11.99 -13.76 -1.66
C ALA A 143 -13.52 -13.85 -1.52
N ASN A 144 -14.18 -12.71 -1.35
CA ASN A 144 -15.64 -12.62 -1.21
C ASN A 144 -16.37 -12.27 -2.51
N THR A 145 -15.64 -11.97 -3.61
CA THR A 145 -16.22 -11.70 -4.93
C THR A 145 -16.09 -12.88 -5.88
N SER A 146 -17.22 -13.36 -6.41
CA SER A 146 -17.24 -14.44 -7.41
C SER A 146 -16.41 -14.10 -8.66
N VAL A 147 -15.87 -15.13 -9.33
CA VAL A 147 -15.03 -14.95 -10.53
C VAL A 147 -15.75 -14.17 -11.64
N LEU A 148 -17.03 -14.50 -11.90
CA LEU A 148 -17.81 -13.83 -12.94
C LEU A 148 -17.98 -12.33 -12.65
N ALA A 149 -18.23 -11.98 -11.39
CA ALA A 149 -18.37 -10.60 -10.95
C ALA A 149 -17.05 -9.81 -11.03
N ARG A 150 -15.89 -10.48 -11.12
CA ARG A 150 -14.58 -9.85 -11.32
C ARG A 150 -14.24 -9.63 -12.79
N MET A 151 -14.75 -10.49 -13.68
CA MET A 151 -14.37 -10.50 -15.10
C MET A 151 -15.31 -9.65 -15.97
N VAL A 152 -16.60 -9.59 -15.63
CA VAL A 152 -17.61 -8.95 -16.49
C VAL A 152 -18.19 -7.75 -15.78
N TYR A 153 -18.12 -6.58 -16.44
CA TYR A 153 -18.89 -5.42 -16.00
C TYR A 153 -20.37 -5.67 -16.27
N VAL A 154 -21.15 -5.81 -15.21
CA VAL A 154 -22.61 -5.95 -15.27
C VAL A 154 -23.22 -4.69 -14.66
N PRO A 155 -24.09 -3.96 -15.39
CA PRO A 155 -24.81 -2.82 -14.82
C PRO A 155 -25.52 -3.20 -13.51
N HIS A 156 -25.44 -2.32 -12.51
CA HIS A 156 -25.85 -2.60 -11.12
C HIS A 156 -27.23 -3.28 -10.97
N VAL A 157 -28.22 -2.88 -11.79
CA VAL A 157 -29.58 -3.44 -11.75
C VAL A 157 -29.60 -4.92 -12.15
N LEU A 158 -28.85 -5.28 -13.20
CA LEU A 158 -28.73 -6.67 -13.67
C LEU A 158 -27.90 -7.52 -12.69
N ALA A 159 -26.85 -6.95 -12.10
CA ALA A 159 -26.00 -7.63 -11.13
C ALA A 159 -26.80 -8.02 -9.86
N TRP A 160 -27.61 -7.08 -9.34
CA TRP A 160 -28.51 -7.35 -8.20
C TRP A 160 -29.52 -8.46 -8.51
N MET A 161 -30.16 -8.45 -9.69
CA MET A 161 -31.11 -9.51 -10.08
C MET A 161 -30.44 -10.88 -10.25
N ALA A 162 -29.18 -10.90 -10.72
CA ALA A 162 -28.41 -12.12 -10.92
C ALA A 162 -27.72 -12.63 -9.64
N GLY A 163 -27.91 -11.98 -8.49
CA GLY A 163 -27.20 -12.31 -7.25
C GLY A 163 -25.68 -12.12 -7.34
N GLN A 164 -25.19 -11.42 -8.36
CA GLN A 164 -23.78 -11.09 -8.54
C GLN A 164 -23.49 -9.86 -7.68
N ARG A 165 -22.70 -10.04 -6.61
CA ARG A 165 -22.31 -8.96 -5.71
C ARG A 165 -20.79 -8.85 -5.66
N GLN A 166 -20.30 -7.65 -5.93
CA GLN A 166 -18.89 -7.29 -5.72
C GLN A 166 -18.77 -6.80 -4.28
N GLU A 167 -17.85 -7.42 -3.55
CA GLU A 167 -17.52 -7.00 -2.19
C GLU A 167 -16.24 -6.18 -2.21
N TRP A 168 -16.17 -5.17 -1.36
CA TRP A 168 -15.13 -4.15 -1.41
C TRP A 168 -14.52 -3.93 -0.03
N GLY A 169 -13.19 -3.81 -0.01
CA GLY A 169 -12.41 -3.28 1.10
C GLY A 169 -12.00 -1.82 0.88
N GLN A 170 -11.21 -1.30 1.81
CA GLN A 170 -10.65 0.04 1.78
C GLN A 170 -9.14 -0.02 2.00
N MET A 171 -8.37 0.48 1.06
CA MET A 171 -6.95 0.76 1.27
C MET A 171 -6.80 2.18 1.80
N CYS A 172 -6.17 2.33 2.95
CA CYS A 172 -6.02 3.60 3.64
C CYS A 172 -4.58 3.82 4.08
N VAL A 173 -4.26 5.09 4.33
CA VAL A 173 -3.01 5.50 4.96
C VAL A 173 -3.28 5.70 6.45
N TYR A 174 -2.35 5.23 7.27
CA TYR A 174 -2.36 5.34 8.71
C TYR A 174 -1.09 6.04 9.18
N GLU A 175 -1.21 6.81 10.24
CA GLU A 175 -0.11 7.41 10.98
C GLU A 175 -0.12 6.83 12.37
N ARG A 176 1.06 6.50 12.87
CA ARG A 176 1.21 6.00 14.22
C ARG A 176 0.95 7.13 15.20
N ARG A 177 0.09 6.86 16.17
CA ARG A 177 -0.06 7.74 17.33
C ARG A 177 1.25 7.66 18.09
N ASN A 178 2.02 8.74 18.09
CA ASN A 178 3.20 8.81 18.94
C ASN A 178 2.80 8.40 20.35
N PRO A 179 3.46 7.42 21.00
CA PRO A 179 3.47 7.44 22.44
C PRO A 179 4.05 8.82 22.79
N ILE A 180 3.26 9.62 23.48
CA ILE A 180 3.70 10.89 24.02
C ILE A 180 5.07 10.64 24.68
N ALA A 181 6.05 11.47 24.34
CA ALA A 181 7.42 11.44 24.84
C ALA A 181 7.53 11.16 26.34
#